data_AF-A0A835P7L9-F1
#
_entry.id   AF-A0A835P7L9-F1
#
_cell.length_a   1.000
_cell.length_b   1.000
_cell.length_c   1.000
_cell.angle_alpha   90.00
_cell.angle_beta   90.00
_cell.angle_gamma   90.00
#
_symmetry.space_group_name_H-M   'P 1'
#
loop_
_entity.id
_entity.type
_entity.pdbx_description
1 polymer ?
#
loop_
_entity_poly.entity_id
_entity_poly.type
_entity_poly.pdbx_seq_one_letter_code
_entity_poly.pdbx_strand_id
1 'polypeptide(L)'
;MVAKASNPIQGFNEEHVKVEIDDNGKLRTSGERPPGPGQGDRWICFKTEHSIPNDCDLRRIRTLFDDGVLYVTLPKPINAQQTRIPEAKVRKFQPSTKWTSDRTTDTLVVRLPGFNKEELKVQIDNYGRLRTSGERPPGPGQGDRWIRFKTEHIIPDDCDLKGIRARFEDGVL
;
A
#
# COMPACT_ATOMS: atom_id res chain seq x y z
N MET A 1 4.01 10.84 -12.35
CA MET A 1 4.82 11.47 -11.32
C MET A 1 5.66 10.36 -10.76
N VAL A 2 6.94 10.36 -11.12
CA VAL A 2 7.92 9.34 -10.72
C VAL A 2 8.24 9.64 -9.26
N ALA A 3 8.06 8.68 -8.35
CA ALA A 3 8.69 8.78 -7.04
C ALA A 3 10.19 8.59 -7.28
N LYS A 4 10.91 9.69 -7.51
CA LYS A 4 12.35 9.66 -7.73
C LYS A 4 13.02 9.58 -6.36
N ALA A 5 13.31 8.37 -5.90
CA ALA A 5 14.27 8.17 -4.81
C ALA A 5 15.68 8.36 -5.41
N SER A 6 16.07 9.61 -5.68
CA SER A 6 17.40 9.92 -6.24
C SER A 6 18.32 10.49 -5.19
N ASN A 7 19.04 9.59 -4.52
CA ASN A 7 20.38 9.92 -4.03
C ASN A 7 21.37 9.16 -4.93
N PRO A 8 22.35 9.83 -5.56
CA PRO A 8 23.41 9.14 -6.30
C PRO A 8 24.14 8.17 -5.37
N ILE A 9 24.20 6.89 -5.76
CA ILE A 9 24.86 5.86 -4.95
C ILE A 9 26.28 5.68 -5.49
N GLN A 10 27.12 6.70 -5.27
CA GLN A 10 28.45 6.77 -5.88
C GLN A 10 29.32 5.54 -5.58
N GLY A 11 29.90 4.97 -6.63
CA GLY A 11 30.77 3.79 -6.55
C GLY A 11 30.04 2.45 -6.46
N PHE A 12 28.69 2.44 -6.55
CA PHE A 12 27.92 1.21 -6.71
C PHE A 12 27.58 0.97 -8.17
N ASN A 13 27.62 -0.29 -8.58
CA ASN A 13 27.13 -0.77 -9.87
C ASN A 13 25.79 -1.46 -9.62
N GLU A 14 25.00 -1.70 -10.69
CA GLU A 14 23.71 -2.38 -10.59
C GLU A 14 23.81 -3.75 -9.86
N GLU A 15 24.87 -4.52 -10.12
CA GLU A 15 25.12 -5.82 -9.47
C GLU A 15 25.28 -5.75 -7.95
N HIS A 16 25.71 -4.58 -7.44
CA HIS A 16 25.87 -4.33 -6.00
C HIS A 16 24.57 -3.86 -5.35
N VAL A 17 23.48 -3.67 -6.12
CA VAL A 17 22.24 -3.06 -5.65
C VAL A 17 21.09 -4.06 -5.75
N LYS A 18 20.37 -4.20 -4.64
CA LYS A 18 19.17 -5.02 -4.51
C LYS A 18 17.95 -4.12 -4.31
N VAL A 19 16.88 -4.42 -5.02
CA VAL A 19 15.57 -3.79 -4.86
C VAL A 19 14.56 -4.85 -4.45
N GLU A 20 13.88 -4.62 -3.34
CA GLU A 20 12.88 -5.53 -2.81
C GLU A 20 11.63 -4.74 -2.44
N ILE A 21 10.48 -5.38 -2.52
CA ILE A 21 9.24 -4.85 -1.96
C ILE A 21 8.91 -5.76 -0.81
N ASP A 22 8.84 -5.21 0.39
CA ASP A 22 8.42 -5.98 1.56
C ASP A 22 6.89 -6.07 1.64
N ASP A 23 6.45 -6.98 2.47
CA ASP A 23 5.06 -7.32 2.68
C ASP A 23 4.21 -6.17 3.25
N ASN A 24 4.85 -5.11 3.77
CA ASN A 24 4.17 -3.89 4.23
C ASN A 24 3.91 -2.89 3.11
N GLY A 25 4.28 -3.22 1.86
CA GLY A 25 4.28 -2.27 0.76
C GLY A 25 5.36 -1.20 0.93
N LYS A 26 6.50 -1.53 1.55
CA LYS A 26 7.69 -0.68 1.48
C LYS A 26 8.61 -1.16 0.37
N LEU A 27 9.07 -0.22 -0.43
CA LEU A 27 10.17 -0.41 -1.35
C LEU A 27 11.48 -0.28 -0.56
N ARG A 28 12.24 -1.37 -0.49
CA ARG A 28 13.57 -1.43 0.11
C ARG A 28 14.61 -1.45 -0.99
N THR A 29 15.58 -0.55 -0.92
CA THR A 29 16.77 -0.59 -1.77
C THR A 29 18.00 -0.67 -0.89
N SER A 30 18.89 -1.60 -1.21
CA SER A 30 20.12 -1.83 -0.45
C SER A 30 21.26 -2.12 -1.39
N GLY A 31 22.49 -1.89 -0.95
CA GLY A 31 23.64 -2.36 -1.69
C GLY A 31 24.86 -2.49 -0.82
N GLU A 32 25.76 -3.37 -1.25
CA GLU A 32 26.97 -3.73 -0.53
C GLU A 32 28.11 -3.87 -1.52
N ARG A 33 29.27 -3.29 -1.19
CA ARG A 33 30.48 -3.43 -2.01
C ARG A 33 31.73 -3.42 -1.13
N PRO A 34 32.84 -4.03 -1.60
CA PRO A 34 34.13 -3.85 -0.96
C PRO A 34 34.61 -2.39 -1.06
N PRO A 35 35.49 -1.95 -0.14
CA PRO A 35 36.12 -0.65 -0.21
C PRO A 35 36.97 -0.52 -1.49
N GLY A 36 37.05 0.71 -2.02
CA GLY A 36 37.93 1.00 -3.16
C GLY A 36 39.41 1.02 -2.76
N PRO A 37 40.33 1.07 -3.74
CA PRO A 37 41.76 1.21 -3.48
C PRO A 37 42.03 2.42 -2.55
N GLY A 38 42.70 2.18 -1.42
CA GLY A 38 43.03 3.23 -0.45
C GLY A 38 41.90 3.63 0.52
N GLN A 39 40.72 2.97 0.51
CA GLN A 39 39.60 3.27 1.41
C GLN A 39 39.58 2.42 2.71
N GLY A 40 40.61 1.61 2.97
CA GLY A 40 40.69 0.71 4.14
C GLY A 40 39.99 -0.63 3.91
N ASP A 41 39.67 -1.36 4.98
CA ASP A 41 39.17 -2.76 4.92
C ASP A 41 37.67 -2.89 5.28
N ARG A 42 36.95 -1.77 5.36
CA ARG A 42 35.53 -1.75 5.72
C ARG A 42 34.65 -1.80 4.47
N TRP A 43 33.73 -2.76 4.45
CA TRP A 43 32.66 -2.84 3.45
C TRP A 43 31.77 -1.59 3.49
N ILE A 44 31.33 -1.16 2.32
CA ILE A 44 30.47 0.00 2.16
C ILE A 44 29.08 -0.52 1.83
N CYS A 45 28.13 -0.23 2.72
CA CYS A 45 26.75 -0.68 2.61
C CYS A 45 25.79 0.50 2.68
N PHE A 46 24.65 0.41 2.00
CA PHE A 46 23.52 1.32 2.18
C PHE A 46 22.21 0.55 2.26
N LYS A 47 21.22 1.15 2.91
CA LYS A 47 19.83 0.70 2.92
C LYS A 47 18.91 1.92 3.01
N THR A 48 17.89 1.95 2.17
CA THR A 48 16.80 2.94 2.24
C THR A 48 15.45 2.29 2.02
N GLU A 49 14.42 2.83 2.66
CA GLU A 49 13.05 2.35 2.63
C GLU A 49 12.10 3.49 2.24
N HIS A 50 11.18 3.20 1.32
CA HIS A 50 10.17 4.16 0.86
C HIS A 50 8.78 3.51 0.88
N SER A 51 7.76 4.25 1.32
CA SER A 51 6.38 3.76 1.30
C SER A 51 5.83 3.76 -0.13
N ILE A 52 5.30 2.63 -0.58
CA ILE A 52 4.60 2.52 -1.86
C ILE A 52 3.13 2.95 -1.63
N PRO A 53 2.53 3.73 -2.55
CA PRO A 53 1.11 4.00 -2.51
C PRO A 53 0.29 2.70 -2.45
N ASN A 54 -0.71 2.64 -1.57
CA ASN A 54 -1.51 1.42 -1.32
C ASN A 54 -2.26 0.92 -2.57
N ASP A 55 -2.38 1.75 -3.60
CA ASP A 55 -3.07 1.56 -4.88
C ASP A 55 -2.12 1.36 -6.07
N CYS A 56 -0.81 1.30 -5.83
CA CYS A 56 0.19 0.96 -6.83
C CYS A 56 0.08 -0.51 -7.24
N ASP A 57 0.03 -0.78 -8.55
CA ASP A 57 0.18 -2.13 -9.08
C ASP A 57 1.65 -2.56 -9.00
N LEU A 58 1.98 -3.37 -8.00
CA LEU A 58 3.35 -3.84 -7.76
C LEU A 58 3.94 -4.61 -8.96
N ARG A 59 3.11 -5.29 -9.76
CA ARG A 59 3.56 -6.07 -10.92
C ARG A 59 4.08 -5.20 -12.06
N ARG A 60 3.74 -3.92 -12.04
CA ARG A 60 4.08 -2.94 -13.07
C ARG A 60 5.16 -1.97 -12.64
N ILE A 61 5.76 -2.18 -11.46
CA ILE A 61 6.95 -1.46 -11.01
C ILE A 61 8.11 -1.79 -11.95
N ARG A 62 8.88 -0.78 -12.32
CA ARG A 62 10.07 -0.93 -13.18
C ARG A 62 11.28 -0.31 -12.50
N THR A 63 12.44 -0.91 -12.68
CA THR A 63 13.73 -0.40 -12.22
C THR A 63 14.62 -0.06 -13.41
N LEU A 64 15.44 0.96 -13.29
CA LEU A 64 16.48 1.32 -14.24
C LEU A 64 17.68 1.84 -13.44
N PHE A 65 18.87 1.32 -13.68
CA PHE A 65 20.10 1.87 -13.11
C PHE A 65 20.85 2.61 -14.22
N ASP A 66 21.07 3.91 -14.03
CA ASP A 66 21.73 4.75 -15.02
C ASP A 66 22.56 5.85 -14.33
N ASP A 67 23.81 6.01 -14.76
CA ASP A 67 24.79 6.97 -14.24
C ASP A 67 24.86 7.04 -12.68
N GLY A 68 24.93 5.87 -12.03
CA GLY A 68 25.01 5.78 -10.56
C GLY A 68 23.70 6.13 -9.84
N VAL A 69 22.58 6.23 -10.56
CA VAL A 69 21.25 6.51 -10.01
C VAL A 69 20.32 5.32 -10.27
N LEU A 70 19.73 4.79 -9.20
CA LEU A 70 18.65 3.83 -9.30
C LEU A 70 17.31 4.56 -9.45
N TYR A 71 16.65 4.36 -10.59
CA TYR A 71 15.30 4.81 -10.88
C TYR A 71 14.32 3.69 -10.57
N VAL A 72 13.40 3.93 -9.63
CA VAL A 72 12.26 3.03 -9.38
C VAL A 72 10.97 3.72 -9.82
N THR A 73 10.35 3.17 -10.86
CA THR A 73 9.12 3.71 -11.45
C THR A 73 7.92 2.96 -10.91
N LEU A 74 7.08 3.67 -10.16
CA LEU A 74 5.82 3.15 -9.67
C LEU A 74 4.68 3.53 -10.64
N PRO A 75 3.92 2.56 -11.18
CA PRO A 75 2.78 2.81 -12.03
C PRO A 75 1.69 3.52 -11.21
N LYS A 76 1.08 4.53 -11.82
CA LYS A 76 -0.14 5.08 -11.25
C LYS A 76 -1.25 4.03 -11.30
N PRO A 77 -2.16 3.99 -10.32
CA PRO A 77 -3.39 3.25 -10.45
C PRO A 77 -4.09 3.73 -11.72
N ILE A 78 -4.63 2.80 -12.50
CA ILE A 78 -5.35 3.13 -13.75
C ILE A 78 -6.56 4.04 -13.46
N ASN A 79 -7.00 4.10 -12.20
CA ASN A 79 -8.01 5.04 -11.70
C ASN A 79 -7.43 6.29 -11.00
N ALA A 80 -6.29 6.82 -11.47
CA ALA A 80 -5.66 8.04 -10.95
C ALA A 80 -6.43 9.35 -11.25
N GLN A 81 -7.73 9.27 -11.55
CA GLN A 81 -8.69 10.29 -11.15
C GLN A 81 -9.15 10.06 -9.71
N GLN A 82 -8.23 9.70 -8.81
CA GLN A 82 -8.45 10.09 -7.42
C GLN A 82 -8.49 11.61 -7.45
N THR A 83 -9.70 12.14 -7.54
CA THR A 83 -10.00 13.57 -7.49
C THR A 83 -9.12 14.09 -6.37
N ARG A 84 -8.17 14.98 -6.66
CA ARG A 84 -7.34 15.64 -5.64
C ARG A 84 -8.30 16.52 -4.83
N ILE A 85 -9.13 15.89 -4.02
CA ILE A 85 -10.06 16.54 -3.13
C ILE A 85 -9.16 17.10 -2.05
N PRO A 86 -9.09 18.43 -1.90
CA PRO A 86 -8.37 19.02 -0.78
C PRO A 86 -8.84 18.33 0.51
N GLU A 87 -7.95 17.98 1.42
CA GLU A 87 -8.34 17.27 2.66
C GLU A 87 -9.46 18.00 3.43
N ALA A 88 -9.51 19.34 3.33
CA ALA A 88 -10.57 20.18 3.86
C ALA A 88 -11.99 19.86 3.33
N LYS A 89 -12.08 19.28 2.13
CA LYS A 89 -13.33 18.82 1.50
C LYS A 89 -13.61 17.33 1.72
N VAL A 90 -12.89 16.66 2.62
CA VAL A 90 -13.13 15.26 2.96
C VAL A 90 -13.68 15.14 4.37
N ARG A 91 -14.80 14.42 4.51
CA ARG A 91 -15.36 13.98 5.78
C ARG A 91 -14.93 12.53 6.02
N LYS A 92 -14.30 12.28 7.16
CA LYS A 92 -13.99 10.92 7.61
C LYS A 92 -15.28 10.23 8.07
N PHE A 93 -15.54 9.05 7.55
CA PHE A 93 -16.57 8.13 8.01
C PHE A 93 -15.90 7.02 8.80
N GLN A 94 -16.46 6.68 9.96
CA GLN A 94 -15.97 5.59 10.79
C GLN A 94 -17.01 4.45 10.75
N PRO A 95 -16.73 3.36 10.02
CA PRO A 95 -17.67 2.26 9.92
C PRO A 95 -17.74 1.49 11.24
N SER A 96 -18.90 0.90 11.52
CA SER A 96 -19.02 -0.05 12.63
C SER A 96 -18.53 -1.41 12.18
N THR A 97 -17.66 -2.01 12.98
CA THR A 97 -17.03 -3.30 12.67
C THR A 97 -17.24 -4.29 13.80
N LYS A 98 -17.48 -5.55 13.47
CA LYS A 98 -17.65 -6.62 14.46
C LYS A 98 -17.11 -7.94 13.93
N TRP A 99 -16.31 -8.62 14.75
CA TRP A 99 -15.96 -10.01 14.51
C TRP A 99 -17.08 -10.93 15.01
N THR A 100 -17.42 -11.92 14.20
CA THR A 100 -18.36 -12.99 14.54
C THR A 100 -17.75 -14.32 14.12
N SER A 101 -17.69 -15.25 15.05
CA SER A 101 -17.12 -16.59 14.85
C SER A 101 -18.23 -17.63 14.91
N ASP A 102 -18.20 -18.59 13.99
CA ASP A 102 -19.00 -19.81 14.07
C ASP A 102 -18.12 -21.06 14.25
N ARG A 103 -18.65 -22.27 14.00
CA ARG A 103 -17.90 -23.52 14.19
C ARG A 103 -16.80 -23.75 13.14
N THR A 104 -16.82 -23.00 12.04
CA THR A 104 -16.01 -23.27 10.85
C THR A 104 -15.36 -22.02 10.25
N THR A 105 -15.85 -20.82 10.57
CA THR A 105 -15.40 -19.57 9.97
C THR A 105 -15.44 -18.40 10.95
N ASP A 106 -14.43 -17.54 10.86
CA ASP A 106 -14.42 -16.21 11.42
C ASP A 106 -14.81 -15.19 10.35
N THR A 107 -15.78 -14.35 10.68
CA THR A 107 -16.30 -13.33 9.77
C THR A 107 -16.13 -11.94 10.39
N LEU A 108 -15.43 -11.05 9.70
CA LEU A 108 -15.44 -9.62 10.01
C LEU A 108 -16.61 -8.98 9.26
N VAL A 109 -17.54 -8.39 10.01
CA VAL A 109 -18.67 -7.64 9.46
C VAL A 109 -18.35 -6.15 9.52
N VAL A 110 -18.40 -5.46 8.38
CA VAL A 110 -18.18 -4.00 8.28
C VAL A 110 -19.41 -3.32 7.70
N ARG A 111 -20.07 -2.45 8.47
CA ARG A 111 -21.25 -1.72 7.98
C ARG A 111 -20.82 -0.41 7.30
N LEU A 112 -21.19 -0.29 6.02
CA LEU A 112 -20.81 0.76 5.09
C LEU A 112 -22.05 1.39 4.41
N PRO A 113 -22.96 2.00 5.18
CA PRO A 113 -24.18 2.59 4.63
C PRO A 113 -23.89 3.67 3.58
N GLY A 114 -24.54 3.53 2.42
CA GLY A 114 -24.44 4.46 1.31
C GLY A 114 -23.17 4.37 0.48
N PHE A 115 -22.34 3.33 0.69
CA PHE A 115 -21.25 2.97 -0.23
C PHE A 115 -21.72 1.89 -1.21
N ASN A 116 -21.21 1.94 -2.43
CA ASN A 116 -21.37 0.88 -3.42
C ASN A 116 -20.11 0.02 -3.52
N LYS A 117 -20.23 -1.22 -3.99
CA LYS A 117 -19.11 -2.18 -4.09
C LYS A 117 -17.89 -1.62 -4.85
N GLU A 118 -18.13 -0.85 -5.90
CA GLU A 118 -17.10 -0.24 -6.76
C GLU A 118 -16.28 0.84 -6.04
N GLU A 119 -16.83 1.42 -4.97
CA GLU A 119 -16.19 2.44 -4.14
C GLU A 119 -15.36 1.83 -3.00
N LEU A 120 -15.34 0.50 -2.89
CA LEU A 120 -14.69 -0.24 -1.81
C LEU A 120 -13.42 -0.92 -2.28
N LYS A 121 -12.45 -0.99 -1.36
CA LYS A 121 -11.21 -1.72 -1.55
C LYS A 121 -10.87 -2.49 -0.28
N VAL A 122 -10.59 -3.78 -0.48
CA VAL A 122 -10.20 -4.74 0.57
C VAL A 122 -8.81 -5.26 0.22
N GLN A 123 -7.90 -5.22 1.20
CA GLN A 123 -6.53 -5.69 1.07
C GLN A 123 -6.15 -6.46 2.32
N ILE A 124 -5.31 -7.47 2.15
CA ILE A 124 -4.70 -8.22 3.24
C ILE A 124 -3.20 -8.15 3.03
N ASP A 125 -2.45 -7.78 4.07
CA ASP A 125 -0.99 -7.85 4.06
C ASP A 125 -0.48 -9.16 4.68
N ASN A 126 0.82 -9.44 4.54
CA ASN A 126 1.38 -10.71 5.02
C ASN A 126 1.63 -10.73 6.54
N TYR A 127 1.21 -9.68 7.26
CA TYR A 127 1.19 -9.63 8.74
C TYR A 127 -0.21 -9.94 9.28
N GLY A 128 -1.11 -10.46 8.43
CA GLY A 128 -2.48 -10.76 8.82
C GLY A 128 -3.29 -9.50 9.09
N ARG A 129 -2.99 -8.35 8.45
CA ARG A 129 -3.83 -7.15 8.59
C ARG A 129 -4.81 -7.05 7.44
N LEU A 130 -6.10 -7.11 7.78
CA LEU A 130 -7.20 -6.83 6.86
C LEU A 130 -7.48 -5.33 6.84
N ARG A 131 -7.22 -4.70 5.69
CA ARG A 131 -7.47 -3.29 5.43
C ARG A 131 -8.68 -3.12 4.53
N THR A 132 -9.67 -2.39 5.01
CA THR A 132 -10.86 -2.00 4.24
C THR A 132 -10.90 -0.49 4.10
N SER A 133 -11.21 0.00 2.89
CA SER A 133 -11.27 1.43 2.61
C SER A 133 -12.30 1.72 1.53
N GLY A 134 -12.78 2.96 1.50
CA GLY A 134 -13.65 3.41 0.43
C GLY A 134 -13.82 4.93 0.42
N GLU A 135 -14.17 5.44 -0.75
CA GLU A 135 -14.31 6.86 -1.06
C GLU A 135 -15.51 7.07 -1.96
N ARG A 136 -16.38 8.01 -1.59
CA ARG A 136 -17.56 8.36 -2.39
C ARG A 136 -17.88 9.85 -2.35
N PRO A 137 -18.52 10.40 -3.39
CA PRO A 137 -19.03 11.76 -3.35
C PRO A 137 -20.13 11.92 -2.28
N PRO A 138 -20.43 13.16 -1.86
CA PRO A 138 -21.58 13.43 -1.00
C PRO A 138 -22.87 12.96 -1.68
N GLY A 139 -23.77 12.36 -0.89
CA GLY A 139 -25.12 12.05 -1.37
C GLY A 139 -25.95 13.33 -1.57
N PRO A 140 -27.13 13.21 -2.22
CA PRO A 140 -28.06 14.33 -2.36
C PRO A 140 -28.34 14.99 -1.00
N GLY A 141 -28.14 16.31 -0.90
CA GLY A 141 -28.37 17.09 0.32
C GLY A 141 -27.30 16.95 1.42
N GLN A 142 -26.19 16.23 1.21
CA GLN A 142 -25.12 16.06 2.21
C GLN A 142 -23.95 17.07 2.11
N GLY A 143 -24.10 18.12 1.31
CA GLY A 143 -23.09 19.17 1.11
C GLY A 143 -22.10 18.86 -0.02
N ASP A 144 -20.90 19.46 0.02
CA ASP A 144 -19.87 19.34 -1.03
C ASP A 144 -18.68 18.45 -0.62
N ARG A 145 -18.75 17.81 0.55
CA ARG A 145 -17.65 17.04 1.12
C ARG A 145 -17.72 15.58 0.74
N TRP A 146 -16.62 15.07 0.20
CA TRP A 146 -16.43 13.65 -0.05
C TRP A 146 -16.40 12.86 1.25
N ILE A 147 -16.85 11.62 1.20
CA ILE A 147 -16.89 10.74 2.36
C ILE A 147 -15.88 9.63 2.16
N ARG A 148 -14.96 9.49 3.11
CA ARG A 148 -13.88 8.50 3.05
C ARG A 148 -13.79 7.73 4.35
N PHE A 149 -13.49 6.43 4.26
CA PHE A 149 -13.08 5.64 5.41
C PHE A 149 -11.85 4.81 5.10
N LYS A 150 -11.16 4.45 6.18
CA LYS A 150 -10.09 3.45 6.18
C LYS A 150 -10.10 2.78 7.54
N THR A 151 -10.16 1.46 7.54
CA THR A 151 -10.12 0.63 8.74
C THR A 151 -9.14 -0.52 8.56
N GLU A 152 -8.49 -0.90 9.65
CA GLU A 152 -7.50 -1.97 9.70
C GLU A 152 -7.83 -2.87 10.88
N HIS A 153 -7.82 -4.18 10.64
CA HIS A 153 -8.11 -5.22 11.62
C HIS A 153 -7.05 -6.30 11.56
N ILE A 154 -6.63 -6.79 12.72
CA ILE A 154 -5.79 -7.97 12.79
C ILE A 154 -6.68 -9.19 12.56
N ILE A 155 -6.28 -10.04 11.63
CA ILE A 155 -6.88 -11.34 11.36
C ILE A 155 -6.36 -12.31 12.44
N PRO A 156 -7.21 -13.15 13.03
CA PRO A 156 -6.77 -14.21 13.94
C PRO A 156 -5.69 -15.12 13.32
N ASP A 157 -4.72 -15.54 14.13
CA ASP A 157 -3.53 -16.28 13.68
C ASP A 157 -3.84 -17.68 13.10
N ASP A 158 -5.02 -18.23 13.39
CA ASP A 158 -5.49 -19.54 12.92
C ASP A 158 -6.21 -19.49 11.56
N CYS A 159 -6.37 -18.31 10.98
CA CYS A 159 -7.05 -18.13 9.69
C CYS A 159 -6.14 -18.40 8.48
N ASP A 160 -6.63 -19.19 7.52
CA ASP A 160 -5.97 -19.34 6.21
C ASP A 160 -6.16 -18.08 5.35
N LEU A 161 -5.10 -17.27 5.25
CA LEU A 161 -5.09 -16.04 4.46
C LEU A 161 -5.43 -16.26 2.98
N LYS A 162 -5.12 -17.44 2.41
CA LYS A 162 -5.42 -17.76 1.01
C LYS A 162 -6.90 -18.09 0.79
N GLY A 163 -7.59 -18.53 1.84
CA GLY A 163 -9.00 -18.90 1.82
C GLY A 163 -9.96 -17.73 2.03
N ILE A 164 -9.47 -16.53 2.36
CA ILE A 164 -10.31 -15.38 2.70
C ILE A 164 -11.11 -14.91 1.49
N ARG A 165 -12.40 -14.68 1.71
CA ARG A 165 -13.36 -14.17 0.72
C ARG A 165 -14.09 -12.96 1.28
N ALA A 166 -14.35 -11.97 0.43
CA ALA A 166 -15.13 -10.79 0.77
C ALA A 166 -16.41 -10.75 -0.08
N ARG A 167 -17.54 -10.37 0.53
CA ARG A 167 -18.84 -10.20 -0.14
C ARG A 167 -19.43 -8.89 0.33
N PHE A 168 -20.06 -8.13 -0.57
CA PHE A 168 -20.69 -6.86 -0.21
C PHE A 168 -22.16 -6.88 -0.63
N GLU A 169 -23.07 -6.78 0.34
CA GLU A 169 -24.53 -6.79 0.13
C GLU A 169 -25.22 -5.83 1.10
N ASP A 170 -26.20 -5.09 0.61
CA ASP A 170 -27.07 -4.19 1.39
C ASP A 170 -26.30 -3.24 2.34
N GLY A 171 -25.15 -2.73 1.91
CA GLY A 171 -24.33 -1.83 2.71
C GLY A 171 -23.49 -2.52 3.78
N VAL A 172 -23.28 -3.83 3.67
CA VAL A 172 -22.47 -4.64 4.59
C VAL A 172 -21.41 -5.41 3.80
N LEU A 173 -20.15 -5.27 4.22
CA LEU A 173 -19.00 -6.04 3.72
C LEU A 173 -18.68 -7.18 4.70
#